data_AF-A0AAU9FBH8-F1
#
_entry.id   AF-A0AAU9FBH8-F1
#
_cell.length_a   1.000
_cell.length_b   1.000
_cell.length_c   1.000
_cell.angle_alpha   90.00
_cell.angle_beta   90.00
_cell.angle_gamma   90.00
#
_symmetry.space_group_name_H-M   'P 1'
#
loop_
_entity.id
_entity.type
_entity.pdbx_description
1 polymer ?
#
loop_
_entity_poly.entity_id
_entity_poly.type
_entity_poly.pdbx_seq_one_letter_code
_entity_poly.pdbx_strand_id
1 'polypeptide(L)'
;MDDIQPFNKTEFLEGYLVKHKELGKRQREYKKILSGKLKSRKETIIEASYENAIDQLEDEKNDLRAQIWVASGTTHQKNNQRYLELIRCHVDCQENLALDLGTLKTSITNMEREISRVNKEIYNLNRLTVPDQQHQAHVGRVRKKMTILENSLEVGVRQECGFTAANAELREQLIRILNHRTFFNDSYTKMVQKLNSDKKYLIDLIEYALNTFDGCIDVYEKIDNIAKREAKEREVRRVEMQGIMRRVAADGDNTAFLECKAKPRELADLQPKEYRRRDEFRRLHNKKINLYNSVLQKILDYTDSNNVEEVIEKFQQQESLYYSFFNYANEMSYHITLLNNSVNRLFEDIVALKRDNSNTLQEQLEQIASLEGQVARKQNANMQLEKARESNDARLENLLQGLETVCEMCSIDASPLALLLGDHTHVNLVNFSRFCKLLEVRVQEITASVYVMERQEEGRMDYVVKQIEKICELPTDLNDIVLTQQCPECAEGEAFNMDDGGDGVLIHTVPEARKKLYEKVTQPEMQYRLHSISQCRLPRSRLLSAKRNM
;
A
#
# COMPACT_ATOMS: atom_id res chain seq x y z
N MET A 1 181.39 10.55 150.71
CA MET A 1 181.34 12.00 150.94
C MET A 1 180.87 12.62 149.64
N ASP A 2 179.81 13.45 149.75
CA ASP A 2 179.66 14.80 149.20
C ASP A 2 179.93 15.00 147.68
N ASP A 3 179.14 15.74 146.89
CA ASP A 3 178.72 17.13 147.12
C ASP A 3 177.53 17.58 146.23
N ILE A 4 176.91 18.69 146.65
CA ILE A 4 175.57 19.19 146.33
C ILE A 4 175.58 20.44 145.40
N GLN A 5 174.45 20.64 144.67
CA GLN A 5 173.90 21.86 144.01
C GLN A 5 174.37 22.27 142.58
N PRO A 6 173.59 23.05 141.78
CA PRO A 6 172.13 23.13 141.56
C PRO A 6 171.72 23.12 140.04
N PHE A 7 170.41 23.09 139.78
CA PHE A 7 169.72 22.95 138.48
C PHE A 7 169.73 24.23 137.59
N ASN A 8 170.03 24.10 136.28
CA ASN A 8 169.99 25.20 135.29
C ASN A 8 168.90 24.98 134.22
N LYS A 9 168.02 25.97 134.06
CA LYS A 9 166.70 25.87 133.40
C LYS A 9 166.70 26.35 131.94
N THR A 10 167.82 26.86 131.42
CA THR A 10 167.88 27.56 130.12
C THR A 10 168.26 26.68 128.92
N GLU A 11 169.10 25.66 129.05
CA GLU A 11 169.50 24.83 127.87
C GLU A 11 168.40 23.84 127.41
N PHE A 12 167.45 23.48 128.28
CA PHE A 12 166.31 22.61 127.95
C PHE A 12 165.37 23.23 126.88
N LEU A 13 165.31 24.56 126.77
CA LEU A 13 164.42 25.24 125.83
C LEU A 13 165.02 25.39 124.42
N GLU A 14 166.34 25.36 124.26
CA GLU A 14 166.98 25.58 122.95
C GLU A 14 167.00 24.32 122.05
N GLY A 15 167.12 23.11 122.61
CA GLY A 15 167.15 21.88 121.80
C GLY A 15 165.79 21.43 121.24
N TYR A 16 164.70 21.70 121.96
CA TYR A 16 163.33 21.30 121.55
C TYR A 16 162.88 22.01 120.26
N LEU A 17 163.36 23.24 120.03
CA LEU A 17 163.09 24.04 118.83
C LEU A 17 163.72 23.47 117.55
N VAL A 18 164.87 22.80 117.65
CA VAL A 18 165.58 22.21 116.50
C VAL A 18 164.82 20.98 115.96
N LYS A 19 164.33 20.10 116.84
CA LYS A 19 163.54 18.91 116.44
C LYS A 19 162.21 19.27 115.77
N HIS A 20 161.59 20.39 116.16
CA HIS A 20 160.33 20.83 115.56
C HIS A 20 160.48 21.38 114.14
N LYS A 21 161.64 21.97 113.81
CA LYS A 21 161.96 22.42 112.44
C LYS A 21 162.19 21.25 111.47
N GLU A 22 162.76 20.13 111.93
CA GLU A 22 162.95 18.94 111.09
C GLU A 22 161.64 18.22 110.77
N LEU A 23 160.71 18.15 111.73
CA LEU A 23 159.39 17.55 111.51
C LEU A 23 158.56 18.33 110.47
N GLY A 24 158.72 19.65 110.44
CA GLY A 24 158.11 20.53 109.43
C GLY A 24 158.68 20.35 108.00
N LYS A 25 159.96 19.95 107.85
CA LYS A 25 160.52 19.60 106.53
C LYS A 25 159.94 18.28 106.01
N ARG A 26 159.84 17.25 106.86
CA ARG A 26 159.30 15.93 106.47
C ARG A 26 157.83 15.96 106.08
N GLN A 27 157.01 16.84 106.67
CA GLN A 27 155.62 17.02 106.26
C GLN A 27 155.46 17.69 104.87
N ARG A 28 156.40 18.53 104.43
CA ARG A 28 156.32 19.18 103.11
C ARG A 28 156.68 18.23 101.96
N GLU A 29 157.59 17.29 102.17
CA GLU A 29 157.95 16.30 101.16
C GLU A 29 156.80 15.30 100.89
N TYR A 30 156.05 14.92 101.92
CA TYR A 30 154.89 14.01 101.75
C TYR A 30 153.76 14.64 100.90
N LYS A 31 153.59 15.97 100.97
CA LYS A 31 152.55 16.69 100.22
C LYS A 31 152.85 16.81 98.72
N LYS A 32 154.14 16.83 98.33
CA LYS A 32 154.55 16.88 96.91
C LYS A 32 154.35 15.55 96.16
N ILE A 33 154.34 14.42 96.86
CA ILE A 33 154.19 13.09 96.23
C ILE A 33 152.72 12.75 95.92
N LEU A 34 151.76 13.33 96.65
CA LEU A 34 150.34 13.05 96.44
C LEU A 34 149.71 13.73 95.20
N SER A 35 150.25 14.87 94.75
CA SER A 35 149.63 15.68 93.68
C SER A 35 149.91 15.20 92.25
N GLY A 36 150.75 14.17 92.05
CA GLY A 36 151.13 13.67 90.72
C GLY A 36 150.42 12.41 90.25
N LYS A 37 149.61 11.73 91.08
CA LYS A 37 149.07 10.37 90.79
C LYS A 37 147.54 10.29 90.58
N LEU A 38 146.84 11.40 90.40
CA LEU A 38 145.38 11.41 90.22
C LEU A 38 145.00 11.88 88.81
N LYS A 39 144.57 10.92 87.95
CA LYS A 39 143.93 11.15 86.64
C LYS A 39 142.58 11.86 86.84
N SER A 40 142.22 12.76 85.92
CA SER A 40 141.05 13.64 86.04
C SER A 40 139.76 12.98 85.54
N ARG A 41 138.66 13.18 86.28
CA ARG A 41 137.31 12.59 86.10
C ARG A 41 136.66 12.82 84.73
N LYS A 42 137.13 13.77 83.93
CA LYS A 42 136.52 14.11 82.62
C LYS A 42 136.83 13.08 81.52
N GLU A 43 138.01 12.48 81.52
CA GLU A 43 138.43 11.56 80.45
C GLU A 43 137.68 10.22 80.52
N THR A 44 137.31 9.76 81.73
CA THR A 44 136.59 8.49 81.95
C THR A 44 135.12 8.54 81.56
N ILE A 45 134.50 9.73 81.52
CA ILE A 45 133.09 9.90 81.16
C ILE A 45 132.89 9.88 79.64
N ILE A 46 133.87 10.37 78.88
CA ILE A 46 133.80 10.46 77.42
C ILE A 46 133.95 9.06 76.78
N GLU A 47 134.87 8.24 77.30
CA GLU A 47 135.08 6.87 76.81
C GLU A 47 133.82 6.00 76.98
N ALA A 48 133.18 6.06 78.16
CA ALA A 48 131.93 5.36 78.43
C ALA A 48 130.74 5.85 77.58
N SER A 49 130.79 7.08 77.05
CA SER A 49 129.75 7.61 76.16
C SER A 49 129.86 7.05 74.74
N TYR A 50 131.07 6.79 74.25
CA TYR A 50 131.27 6.25 72.91
C TYR A 50 130.93 4.76 72.83
N GLU A 51 131.24 3.98 73.87
CA GLU A 51 130.87 2.56 73.94
C GLU A 51 129.34 2.37 73.93
N ASN A 52 128.60 3.13 74.76
CA ASN A 52 127.13 3.06 74.79
C ASN A 52 126.46 3.42 73.45
N ALA A 53 127.03 4.34 72.66
CA ALA A 53 126.48 4.73 71.37
C ALA A 53 126.71 3.66 70.28
N ILE A 54 127.82 2.92 70.37
CA ILE A 54 128.11 1.81 69.46
C ILE A 54 127.15 0.64 69.74
N ASP A 55 126.92 0.31 71.01
CA ASP A 55 126.00 -0.76 71.40
C ASP A 55 124.57 -0.48 70.92
N GLN A 56 124.08 0.77 71.05
CA GLN A 56 122.76 1.17 70.54
C GLN A 56 122.62 0.98 69.02
N LEU A 57 123.66 1.33 68.24
CA LEU A 57 123.63 1.18 66.79
C LEU A 57 123.72 -0.28 66.35
N GLU A 58 124.40 -1.14 67.11
CA GLU A 58 124.41 -2.58 66.84
C GLU A 58 123.05 -3.22 67.13
N ASP A 59 122.37 -2.81 68.20
CA ASP A 59 121.01 -3.25 68.52
C ASP A 59 120.02 -2.83 67.42
N GLU A 60 120.02 -1.57 66.98
CA GLU A 60 119.15 -1.10 65.90
C GLU A 60 119.39 -1.85 64.57
N LYS A 61 120.65 -2.12 64.24
CA LYS A 61 121.01 -2.90 63.05
C LYS A 61 120.47 -4.34 63.14
N ASN A 62 120.53 -4.95 64.31
CA ASN A 62 120.02 -6.30 64.54
C ASN A 62 118.49 -6.33 64.46
N ASP A 63 117.81 -5.32 65.01
CA ASP A 63 116.36 -5.17 64.91
C ASP A 63 115.88 -4.98 63.46
N LEU A 64 116.53 -4.13 62.68
CA LEU A 64 116.19 -3.94 61.27
C LEU A 64 116.42 -5.21 60.44
N ARG A 65 117.49 -5.96 60.73
CA ARG A 65 117.71 -7.27 60.09
C ARG A 65 116.62 -8.28 60.45
N ALA A 66 116.17 -8.31 61.70
CA ALA A 66 115.07 -9.15 62.13
C ALA A 66 113.77 -8.78 61.41
N GLN A 67 113.46 -7.49 61.28
CA GLN A 67 112.27 -7.02 60.56
C GLN A 67 112.27 -7.39 59.08
N ILE A 68 113.41 -7.22 58.39
CA ILE A 68 113.55 -7.61 56.97
C ILE A 68 113.41 -9.13 56.82
N TRP A 69 113.96 -9.91 57.74
CA TRP A 69 113.86 -11.37 57.72
C TRP A 69 112.42 -11.85 57.95
N VAL A 70 111.68 -11.23 58.87
CA VAL A 70 110.25 -11.52 59.09
C VAL A 70 109.42 -11.11 57.88
N ALA A 71 109.63 -9.92 57.32
CA ALA A 71 108.89 -9.44 56.13
C ALA A 71 109.19 -10.28 54.87
N SER A 72 110.43 -10.76 54.74
CA SER A 72 110.85 -11.68 53.67
C SER A 72 110.60 -13.15 54.02
N GLY A 73 109.94 -13.40 55.16
CA GLY A 73 109.59 -14.73 55.62
C GLY A 73 108.67 -15.42 54.64
N THR A 74 108.90 -16.72 54.46
CA THR A 74 108.16 -17.55 53.50
C THR A 74 106.64 -17.53 53.71
N THR A 75 106.17 -17.29 54.94
CA THR A 75 104.75 -17.14 55.28
C THR A 75 104.12 -15.90 54.63
N HIS A 76 104.78 -14.75 54.67
CA HIS A 76 104.27 -13.51 54.08
C HIS A 76 104.30 -13.57 52.55
N GLN A 77 105.33 -14.18 51.97
CA GLN A 77 105.40 -14.40 50.53
C GLN A 77 104.30 -15.34 50.02
N LYS A 78 104.01 -16.43 50.74
CA LYS A 78 102.89 -17.33 50.43
C LYS A 78 101.53 -16.64 50.56
N ASN A 79 101.34 -15.80 51.58
CA ASN A 79 100.11 -15.03 51.73
C ASN A 79 99.93 -14.01 50.59
N ASN A 80 100.99 -13.29 50.20
CA ASN A 80 100.94 -12.38 49.05
C ASN A 80 100.60 -13.11 47.75
N GLN A 81 101.18 -14.29 47.52
CA GLN A 81 100.87 -15.09 46.34
C GLN A 81 99.42 -15.60 46.34
N ARG A 82 98.90 -16.02 47.50
CA ARG A 82 97.49 -16.36 47.68
C ARG A 82 96.55 -15.18 47.42
N TYR A 83 96.92 -13.96 47.86
CA TYR A 83 96.12 -12.76 47.56
C TYR A 83 96.13 -12.42 46.07
N LEU A 84 97.26 -12.57 45.38
CA LEU A 84 97.34 -12.36 43.93
C LEU A 84 96.50 -13.38 43.14
N GLU A 85 96.52 -14.65 43.53
CA GLU A 85 95.66 -15.68 42.94
C GLU A 85 94.18 -15.39 43.16
N LEU A 86 93.82 -14.91 44.36
CA LEU A 86 92.45 -14.52 44.68
C LEU A 86 92.00 -13.31 43.84
N ILE A 87 92.84 -12.28 43.69
CA ILE A 87 92.54 -11.12 42.86
C ILE A 87 92.36 -11.54 41.40
N ARG A 88 93.22 -12.40 40.88
CA ARG A 88 93.10 -12.92 39.52
C ARG A 88 91.78 -13.67 39.31
N CYS A 89 91.41 -14.55 40.25
CA CYS A 89 90.12 -15.24 40.22
C CYS A 89 88.93 -14.27 40.23
N HIS A 90 88.99 -13.21 41.03
CA HIS A 90 87.94 -12.19 41.05
C HIS A 90 87.85 -11.38 39.75
N VAL A 91 88.99 -11.04 39.14
CA VAL A 91 89.02 -10.35 37.84
C VAL A 91 88.44 -11.24 36.74
N ASP A 92 88.87 -12.50 36.67
CA ASP A 92 88.34 -13.48 35.70
C ASP A 92 86.82 -13.68 35.89
N CYS A 93 86.35 -13.74 37.15
CA CYS A 93 84.92 -13.82 37.46
C CYS A 93 84.16 -12.55 37.03
N GLN A 94 84.74 -11.37 37.26
CA GLN A 94 84.14 -10.10 36.86
C GLN A 94 84.05 -9.96 35.34
N GLU A 95 85.08 -10.39 34.60
CA GLU A 95 85.07 -10.38 33.13
C GLU A 95 84.02 -11.36 32.58
N ASN A 96 83.93 -12.56 33.13
CA ASN A 96 82.91 -13.54 32.74
C ASN A 96 81.48 -13.03 33.03
N LEU A 97 81.25 -12.45 34.21
CA LEU A 97 79.96 -11.84 34.54
C LEU A 97 79.64 -10.65 33.63
N ALA A 98 80.64 -9.86 33.22
CA ALA A 98 80.44 -8.75 32.29
C ALA A 98 80.04 -9.25 30.89
N LEU A 99 80.64 -10.35 30.43
CA LEU A 99 80.25 -11.02 29.17
C LEU A 99 78.83 -11.57 29.26
N ASP A 100 78.48 -12.28 30.34
CA ASP A 100 77.13 -12.81 30.56
C ASP A 100 76.07 -11.70 30.66
N LEU A 101 76.39 -10.60 31.33
CA LEU A 101 75.51 -9.42 31.35
C LEU A 101 75.37 -8.81 29.95
N GLY A 102 76.42 -8.83 29.13
CA GLY A 102 76.37 -8.38 27.73
C GLY A 102 75.48 -9.26 26.85
N THR A 103 75.60 -10.58 26.98
CA THR A 103 74.76 -11.54 26.23
C THR A 103 73.29 -11.45 26.68
N LEU A 104 73.03 -11.31 27.98
CA LEU A 104 71.67 -11.10 28.49
C LEU A 104 71.08 -9.77 28.03
N LYS A 105 71.83 -8.67 28.07
CA LYS A 105 71.36 -7.37 27.56
C LYS A 105 71.03 -7.43 26.07
N THR A 106 71.89 -8.05 25.25
CA THR A 106 71.62 -8.22 23.82
C THR A 106 70.39 -9.09 23.58
N SER A 107 70.22 -10.18 24.33
CA SER A 107 69.01 -11.02 24.31
C SER A 107 67.74 -10.22 24.66
N ILE A 108 67.77 -9.42 25.73
CA ILE A 108 66.65 -8.55 26.13
C ILE A 108 66.29 -7.58 25.00
N THR A 109 67.28 -6.88 24.41
CA THR A 109 66.99 -5.94 23.31
C THR A 109 66.43 -6.63 22.06
N ASN A 110 66.82 -7.88 21.80
CA ASN A 110 66.26 -8.66 20.69
C ASN A 110 64.81 -9.06 20.99
N MET A 111 64.51 -9.50 22.22
CA MET A 111 63.15 -9.82 22.66
C MET A 111 62.23 -8.59 22.63
N GLU A 112 62.70 -7.42 23.05
CA GLU A 112 61.95 -6.16 22.96
C GLU A 112 61.62 -5.77 21.51
N ARG A 113 62.55 -6.01 20.58
CA ARG A 113 62.31 -5.80 19.14
C ARG A 113 61.24 -6.76 18.59
N GLU A 114 61.29 -8.03 18.95
CA GLU A 114 60.27 -9.01 18.54
C GLU A 114 58.91 -8.71 19.15
N ILE A 115 58.85 -8.34 20.44
CA ILE A 115 57.60 -7.89 21.08
C ILE A 115 57.03 -6.68 20.34
N SER A 116 57.87 -5.72 19.96
CA SER A 116 57.44 -4.53 19.21
C SER A 116 56.91 -4.88 17.82
N ARG A 117 57.51 -5.86 17.14
CA ARG A 117 57.06 -6.36 15.84
C ARG A 117 55.72 -7.07 15.95
N VAL A 118 55.59 -8.00 16.89
CA VAL A 118 54.35 -8.73 17.15
C VAL A 118 53.23 -7.77 17.56
N ASN A 119 53.52 -6.76 18.38
CA ASN A 119 52.54 -5.72 18.73
C ASN A 119 52.05 -4.93 17.50
N LYS A 120 52.93 -4.62 16.54
CA LYS A 120 52.53 -3.99 15.26
C LYS A 120 51.67 -4.92 14.42
N GLU A 121 52.00 -6.21 14.37
CA GLU A 121 51.21 -7.21 13.67
C GLU A 121 49.82 -7.37 14.32
N ILE A 122 49.73 -7.45 15.65
CA ILE A 122 48.48 -7.48 16.41
C ILE A 122 47.65 -6.23 16.17
N TYR A 123 48.27 -5.05 16.17
CA TYR A 123 47.57 -3.80 15.88
C TYR A 123 46.98 -3.77 14.46
N ASN A 124 47.76 -4.21 13.47
CA ASN A 124 47.29 -4.29 12.08
C ASN A 124 46.17 -5.32 11.91
N LEU A 125 46.29 -6.49 12.56
CA LEU A 125 45.25 -7.50 12.58
C LEU A 125 43.98 -6.91 13.21
N ASN A 126 44.04 -6.38 14.43
CA ASN A 126 42.89 -5.75 15.10
C ASN A 126 42.25 -4.60 14.31
N ARG A 127 43.00 -3.90 13.46
CA ARG A 127 42.45 -2.86 12.56
C ARG A 127 41.68 -3.46 11.39
N LEU A 128 42.08 -4.62 10.91
CA LEU A 128 41.46 -5.35 9.79
C LEU A 128 40.32 -6.26 10.26
N THR A 129 40.40 -6.80 11.48
CA THR A 129 39.32 -7.58 12.08
C THR A 129 38.20 -6.64 12.48
N VAL A 130 37.08 -6.73 11.76
CA VAL A 130 35.83 -6.14 12.19
C VAL A 130 35.41 -6.85 13.48
N PRO A 131 35.07 -6.13 14.57
CA PRO A 131 34.58 -6.75 15.80
C PRO A 131 33.39 -7.69 15.51
N ASP A 132 33.36 -8.86 16.13
CA ASP A 132 32.31 -9.87 15.90
C ASP A 132 30.89 -9.31 16.05
N GLN A 133 30.68 -8.37 16.98
CA GLN A 133 29.41 -7.66 17.13
C GLN A 133 29.02 -6.84 15.89
N GLN A 134 29.98 -6.15 15.25
CA GLN A 134 29.71 -5.38 14.03
C GLN A 134 29.45 -6.31 12.83
N HIS A 135 30.15 -7.45 12.76
CA HIS A 135 29.89 -8.47 11.74
C HIS A 135 28.50 -9.09 11.91
N GLN A 136 28.13 -9.51 13.13
CA GLN A 136 26.80 -10.02 13.43
C GLN A 136 25.70 -8.98 13.16
N ALA A 137 25.93 -7.71 13.50
CA ALA A 137 25.00 -6.63 13.17
C ALA A 137 24.87 -6.44 11.65
N HIS A 138 25.97 -6.54 10.89
CA HIS A 138 25.93 -6.50 9.43
C HIS A 138 25.16 -7.69 8.85
N VAL A 139 25.42 -8.91 9.30
CA VAL A 139 24.68 -10.12 8.88
C VAL A 139 23.20 -9.99 9.23
N GLY A 140 22.85 -9.47 10.41
CA GLY A 140 21.48 -9.19 10.81
C GLY A 140 20.79 -8.19 9.88
N ARG A 141 21.48 -7.09 9.51
CA ARG A 141 20.97 -6.12 8.53
C ARG A 141 20.77 -6.73 7.14
N VAL A 142 21.73 -7.54 6.67
CA VAL A 142 21.64 -8.23 5.37
C VAL A 142 20.49 -9.22 5.36
N ARG A 143 20.34 -10.04 6.41
CA ARG A 143 19.20 -10.96 6.56
C ARG A 143 17.86 -10.22 6.56
N LYS A 144 17.75 -9.14 7.35
CA LYS A 144 16.52 -8.32 7.36
C LYS A 144 16.22 -7.75 5.97
N LYS A 145 17.24 -7.26 5.25
CA LYS A 145 17.08 -6.76 3.88
C LYS A 145 16.64 -7.88 2.93
N MET A 146 17.21 -9.08 3.07
CA MET A 146 16.81 -10.25 2.28
C MET A 146 15.35 -10.62 2.52
N THR A 147 14.91 -10.70 3.78
CA THR A 147 13.51 -10.97 4.11
C THR A 147 12.56 -9.91 3.56
N ILE A 148 12.93 -8.63 3.59
CA ILE A 148 12.13 -7.55 2.99
C ILE A 148 12.01 -7.74 1.48
N LEU A 149 13.11 -8.08 0.80
CA LEU A 149 13.11 -8.32 -0.65
C LEU A 149 12.30 -9.57 -1.01
N GLU A 150 12.39 -10.65 -0.23
CA GLU A 150 11.59 -11.87 -0.38
C GLU A 150 10.09 -11.57 -0.21
N ASN A 151 9.71 -10.83 0.84
CA ASN A 151 8.33 -10.42 1.05
C ASN A 151 7.82 -9.52 -0.08
N SER A 152 8.63 -8.57 -0.55
CA SER A 152 8.27 -7.72 -1.68
C SER A 152 8.09 -8.52 -2.97
N LEU A 153 8.96 -9.51 -3.21
CA LEU A 153 8.84 -10.42 -4.35
C LEU A 153 7.56 -11.26 -4.25
N GLU A 154 7.26 -11.79 -3.06
CA GLU A 154 6.07 -12.60 -2.83
C GLU A 154 4.78 -11.78 -3.05
N VAL A 155 4.74 -10.54 -2.56
CA VAL A 155 3.62 -9.62 -2.81
C VAL A 155 3.49 -9.32 -4.31
N GLY A 156 4.61 -9.05 -4.99
CA GLY A 156 4.62 -8.84 -6.44
C GLY A 156 4.09 -10.04 -7.23
N VAL A 157 4.54 -11.26 -6.89
CA VAL A 157 4.06 -12.50 -7.51
C VAL A 157 2.58 -12.72 -7.26
N ARG A 158 2.09 -12.49 -6.03
CA ARG A 158 0.64 -12.61 -5.74
C ARG A 158 -0.19 -11.62 -6.56
N GLN A 159 0.30 -10.39 -6.71
CA GLN A 159 -0.37 -9.37 -7.51
C GLN A 159 -0.41 -9.73 -8.99
N GLU A 160 0.71 -10.19 -9.56
CA GLU A 160 0.79 -10.68 -10.95
C GLU A 160 -0.12 -11.89 -11.19
N CYS A 161 -0.17 -12.83 -10.25
CA CYS A 161 -1.11 -13.95 -10.30
C CYS A 161 -2.57 -13.46 -10.26
N GLY A 162 -2.88 -12.47 -9.42
CA GLY A 162 -4.19 -11.83 -9.36
C GLY A 162 -4.58 -11.18 -10.70
N PHE A 163 -3.67 -10.41 -11.30
CA PHE A 163 -3.89 -9.82 -12.63
C PHE A 163 -4.03 -10.86 -13.72
N THR A 164 -3.26 -11.95 -13.65
CA THR A 164 -3.34 -13.06 -14.61
C THR A 164 -4.69 -13.76 -14.53
N ALA A 165 -5.20 -14.01 -13.32
CA ALA A 165 -6.53 -14.59 -13.10
C ALA A 165 -7.65 -13.67 -13.62
N ALA A 166 -7.61 -12.37 -13.30
CA ALA A 166 -8.57 -11.40 -13.82
C ALA A 166 -8.51 -11.30 -15.35
N ASN A 167 -7.32 -11.34 -15.95
CA ASN A 167 -7.15 -11.33 -17.39
C ASN A 167 -7.69 -12.62 -18.04
N ALA A 168 -7.53 -13.78 -17.40
CA ALA A 168 -8.14 -15.03 -17.85
C ALA A 168 -9.68 -14.94 -17.86
N GLU A 169 -10.28 -14.36 -16.81
CA GLU A 169 -11.72 -14.14 -16.73
C GLU A 169 -12.21 -13.19 -17.84
N LEU A 170 -11.52 -12.07 -18.05
CA LEU A 170 -11.85 -11.12 -19.12
C LEU A 170 -11.74 -11.75 -20.51
N ARG A 171 -10.76 -12.62 -20.73
CA ARG A 171 -10.64 -13.39 -21.99
C ARG A 171 -11.82 -14.34 -22.18
N GLU A 172 -12.26 -15.01 -21.12
CA GLU A 172 -13.44 -15.88 -21.19
C GLU A 172 -14.71 -15.07 -21.51
N GLN A 173 -14.91 -13.93 -20.85
CA GLN A 173 -16.03 -13.03 -21.14
C GLN A 173 -15.98 -12.52 -22.58
N LEU A 174 -14.81 -12.16 -23.10
CA LEU A 174 -14.62 -11.75 -24.49
C LEU A 174 -15.01 -12.87 -25.46
N ILE A 175 -14.58 -14.11 -25.20
CA ILE A 175 -14.94 -15.28 -26.02
C ILE A 175 -16.45 -15.50 -26.00
N ARG A 176 -17.11 -15.41 -24.83
CA ARG A 176 -18.57 -15.51 -24.73
C ARG A 176 -19.26 -14.44 -25.59
N ILE A 177 -18.83 -13.18 -25.51
CA ILE A 177 -19.41 -12.08 -26.30
C ILE A 177 -19.19 -12.31 -27.81
N LEU A 178 -18.00 -12.76 -28.22
CA LEU A 178 -17.73 -13.07 -29.63
C LEU A 178 -18.60 -14.22 -30.14
N ASN A 179 -18.83 -15.24 -29.33
CA ASN A 179 -19.73 -16.35 -29.66
C ASN A 179 -21.19 -15.85 -29.78
N HIS A 180 -21.66 -15.01 -28.86
CA HIS A 180 -22.98 -14.40 -28.95
C HIS A 180 -23.14 -13.55 -30.21
N ARG A 181 -22.14 -12.73 -30.55
CA ARG A 181 -22.14 -11.93 -31.78
C ARG A 181 -22.19 -12.82 -33.03
N THR A 182 -21.44 -13.92 -33.04
CA THR A 182 -21.42 -14.86 -34.16
C THR A 182 -22.79 -15.53 -34.34
N PHE A 183 -23.38 -16.01 -33.24
CA PHE A 183 -24.72 -16.60 -33.24
C PHE A 183 -25.81 -15.62 -33.69
N PHE A 184 -25.73 -14.37 -33.21
CA PHE A 184 -26.63 -13.31 -33.61
C PHE A 184 -26.51 -13.02 -35.11
N ASN A 185 -25.28 -12.89 -35.62
CA ASN A 185 -25.04 -12.64 -37.04
C ASN A 185 -25.54 -13.78 -37.93
N ASP A 186 -25.38 -15.03 -37.52
CA ASP A 186 -25.92 -16.18 -38.24
C ASP A 186 -27.46 -16.15 -38.28
N SER A 187 -28.10 -15.91 -37.13
CA SER A 187 -29.55 -15.78 -37.02
C SER A 187 -30.09 -14.62 -37.85
N TYR A 188 -29.42 -13.46 -37.81
CA TYR A 188 -29.75 -12.28 -38.60
C TYR A 188 -29.64 -12.57 -40.10
N THR A 189 -28.54 -13.21 -40.52
CA THR A 189 -28.32 -13.55 -41.93
C THR A 189 -29.40 -14.50 -42.45
N LYS A 190 -29.78 -15.51 -41.67
CA LYS A 190 -30.89 -16.43 -41.99
C LYS A 190 -32.22 -15.69 -42.11
N MET A 191 -32.50 -14.75 -41.21
CA MET A 191 -33.71 -13.94 -41.25
C MET A 191 -33.76 -13.04 -42.49
N VAL A 192 -32.63 -12.41 -42.84
CA VAL A 192 -32.51 -11.60 -44.07
C VAL A 192 -32.70 -12.46 -45.32
N GLN A 193 -32.11 -13.65 -45.37
CA GLN A 193 -32.30 -14.58 -46.48
C GLN A 193 -33.77 -14.99 -46.64
N LYS A 194 -34.45 -15.30 -45.53
CA LYS A 194 -35.89 -15.62 -45.54
C LYS A 194 -36.74 -14.44 -46.01
N LEU A 195 -36.45 -13.24 -45.54
CA LEU A 195 -37.15 -12.04 -45.99
C LEU A 195 -36.98 -11.82 -47.50
N ASN A 196 -35.77 -12.04 -48.02
CA ASN A 196 -35.50 -11.93 -49.45
C ASN A 196 -36.21 -13.03 -50.26
N SER A 197 -36.31 -14.27 -49.76
CA SER A 197 -37.09 -15.31 -50.42
C SER A 197 -38.58 -15.00 -50.43
N ASP A 198 -39.12 -14.50 -49.32
CA ASP A 198 -40.53 -14.15 -49.20
C ASP A 198 -40.87 -12.96 -50.10
N LYS A 199 -39.99 -11.95 -50.17
CA LYS A 199 -40.12 -10.83 -51.11
C LYS A 199 -40.13 -11.32 -52.57
N LYS A 200 -39.23 -12.24 -52.92
CA LYS A 200 -39.21 -12.83 -54.26
C LYS A 200 -40.52 -13.56 -54.55
N TYR A 201 -40.99 -14.39 -53.62
CA TYR A 201 -42.26 -15.09 -53.76
C TYR A 201 -43.45 -14.13 -53.96
N LEU A 202 -43.49 -13.01 -53.24
CA LEU A 202 -44.51 -11.99 -53.44
C LEU A 202 -44.44 -11.35 -54.83
N ILE A 203 -43.23 -11.07 -55.33
CA ILE A 203 -43.04 -10.54 -56.69
C ILE A 203 -43.54 -11.56 -57.72
N ASP A 204 -43.16 -12.83 -57.59
CA ASP A 204 -43.59 -13.90 -58.49
C ASP A 204 -45.13 -14.07 -58.47
N LEU A 205 -45.77 -13.90 -57.30
CA LEU A 205 -47.23 -13.95 -57.16
C LEU A 205 -47.93 -12.75 -57.82
N ILE A 206 -47.34 -11.56 -57.70
CA ILE A 206 -47.83 -10.36 -58.39
C ILE A 206 -47.69 -10.53 -59.90
N GLU A 207 -46.55 -11.01 -60.39
CA GLU A 207 -46.32 -11.27 -61.81
C GLU A 207 -47.30 -12.33 -62.34
N TYR A 208 -47.53 -13.40 -61.58
CA TYR A 208 -48.55 -14.39 -61.91
C TYR A 208 -49.95 -13.75 -62.01
N ALA A 209 -50.34 -12.94 -61.03
CA ALA A 209 -51.63 -12.26 -61.04
C ALA A 209 -51.77 -11.32 -62.26
N LEU A 210 -50.75 -10.51 -62.55
CA LEU A 210 -50.73 -9.63 -63.72
C LEU A 210 -50.87 -10.42 -65.02
N ASN A 211 -50.11 -11.50 -65.19
CA ASN A 211 -50.23 -12.37 -66.36
C ASN A 211 -51.62 -12.98 -66.50
N THR A 212 -52.27 -13.36 -65.39
CA THR A 212 -53.66 -13.85 -65.45
C THR A 212 -54.65 -12.75 -65.80
N PHE A 213 -54.45 -11.51 -65.33
CA PHE A 213 -55.29 -10.38 -65.71
C PHE A 213 -55.15 -10.05 -67.19
N ASP A 214 -53.93 -10.01 -67.72
CA ASP A 214 -53.68 -9.82 -69.15
C ASP A 214 -54.34 -10.93 -69.98
N GLY A 215 -54.21 -12.19 -69.54
CA GLY A 215 -54.92 -13.31 -70.16
C GLY A 215 -56.45 -13.18 -70.12
N CYS A 216 -57.02 -12.66 -69.02
CA CYS A 216 -58.44 -12.36 -68.96
C CYS A 216 -58.84 -11.24 -69.93
N ILE A 217 -58.04 -10.17 -70.03
CA ILE A 217 -58.28 -9.05 -70.96
C ILE A 217 -58.32 -9.58 -72.40
N ASP A 218 -57.35 -10.41 -72.81
CA ASP A 218 -57.30 -11.04 -74.13
C ASP A 218 -58.56 -11.89 -74.42
N VAL A 219 -59.04 -12.64 -73.42
CA VAL A 219 -60.26 -13.45 -73.55
C VAL A 219 -61.49 -12.56 -73.67
N TYR A 220 -61.59 -11.50 -72.87
CA TYR A 220 -62.70 -10.55 -72.96
C TYR A 220 -62.72 -9.84 -74.32
N GLU A 221 -61.57 -9.44 -74.85
CA GLU A 221 -61.48 -8.86 -76.18
C GLU A 221 -61.93 -9.84 -77.28
N LYS A 222 -61.54 -11.12 -77.18
CA LYS A 222 -62.02 -12.16 -78.09
C LYS A 222 -63.54 -12.35 -78.01
N ILE A 223 -64.11 -12.37 -76.81
CA ILE A 223 -65.56 -12.48 -76.60
C ILE A 223 -66.29 -11.28 -77.20
N ASP A 224 -65.80 -10.06 -76.97
CA ASP A 224 -66.39 -8.83 -77.54
C ASP A 224 -66.34 -8.84 -79.08
N ASN A 225 -65.21 -9.27 -79.65
CA ASN A 225 -65.07 -9.44 -81.11
C ASN A 225 -66.06 -10.47 -81.68
N ILE A 226 -66.27 -11.60 -81.00
CA ILE A 226 -67.28 -12.60 -81.39
C ILE A 226 -68.69 -12.00 -81.29
N ALA A 227 -69.02 -11.32 -80.19
CA ALA A 227 -70.32 -10.70 -80.00
C ALA A 227 -70.64 -9.65 -81.08
N LYS A 228 -69.65 -8.82 -81.44
CA LYS A 228 -69.76 -7.86 -82.56
C LYS A 228 -69.96 -8.56 -83.90
N ARG A 229 -69.22 -9.65 -84.16
CA ARG A 229 -69.37 -10.45 -85.38
C ARG A 229 -70.75 -11.08 -85.46
N GLU A 230 -71.24 -11.69 -84.39
CA GLU A 230 -72.57 -12.30 -84.32
C GLU A 230 -73.68 -11.27 -84.52
N ALA A 231 -73.55 -10.08 -83.92
CA ALA A 231 -74.51 -8.99 -84.12
C ALA A 231 -74.58 -8.57 -85.59
N LYS A 232 -73.43 -8.42 -86.25
CA LYS A 232 -73.35 -8.11 -87.69
C LYS A 232 -73.95 -9.23 -88.54
N GLU A 233 -73.62 -10.48 -88.25
CA GLU A 233 -74.15 -11.63 -88.99
C GLU A 233 -75.67 -11.78 -88.81
N ARG A 234 -76.18 -11.52 -87.60
CA ARG A 234 -77.62 -11.51 -87.32
C ARG A 234 -78.33 -10.43 -88.14
N GLU A 235 -77.73 -9.25 -88.27
CA GLU A 235 -78.28 -8.17 -89.09
C GLU A 235 -78.28 -8.53 -90.59
N VAL A 236 -77.19 -9.12 -91.10
CA VAL A 236 -77.14 -9.62 -92.48
C VAL A 236 -78.21 -10.68 -92.71
N ARG A 237 -78.33 -11.68 -91.83
CA ARG A 237 -79.38 -12.71 -91.91
C ARG A 237 -80.79 -12.12 -91.87
N ARG A 238 -81.01 -11.07 -91.08
CA ARG A 238 -82.30 -10.35 -91.02
C ARG A 238 -82.62 -9.70 -92.38
N VAL A 239 -81.65 -9.03 -93.00
CA VAL A 239 -81.81 -8.40 -94.31
C VAL A 239 -82.02 -9.45 -95.41
N GLU A 240 -81.26 -10.54 -95.40
CA GLU A 240 -81.42 -11.66 -96.33
C GLU A 240 -82.81 -12.30 -96.20
N MET A 241 -83.27 -12.54 -94.96
CA MET A 241 -84.61 -13.06 -94.68
C MET A 241 -85.69 -12.11 -95.21
N GLN A 242 -85.57 -10.81 -94.97
CA GLN A 242 -86.49 -9.83 -95.56
C GLN A 242 -86.47 -9.86 -97.09
N GLY A 243 -85.29 -10.01 -97.71
CA GLY A 243 -85.16 -10.16 -99.16
C GLY A 243 -85.82 -11.43 -99.69
N ILE A 244 -85.66 -12.56 -99.00
CA ILE A 244 -86.36 -13.82 -99.32
C ILE A 244 -87.87 -13.64 -99.16
N MET A 245 -88.34 -13.08 -98.05
CA MET A 245 -89.77 -12.84 -97.83
C MET A 245 -90.38 -11.94 -98.91
N ARG A 246 -89.68 -10.89 -99.36
CA ARG A 246 -90.12 -10.05 -100.48
C ARG A 246 -90.21 -10.83 -101.78
N ARG A 247 -89.23 -11.69 -102.08
CA ARG A 247 -89.28 -12.57 -103.27
C ARG A 247 -90.44 -13.57 -103.20
N VAL A 248 -90.61 -14.22 -102.05
CA VAL A 248 -91.72 -15.17 -101.83
C VAL A 248 -93.07 -14.47 -101.93
N ALA A 249 -93.22 -13.26 -101.39
CA ALA A 249 -94.43 -12.47 -101.53
C ALA A 249 -94.69 -12.08 -102.99
N ALA A 250 -93.67 -11.61 -103.71
CA ALA A 250 -93.79 -11.29 -105.14
C ALA A 250 -94.13 -12.52 -105.99
N ASP A 251 -93.53 -13.69 -105.72
CA ASP A 251 -93.84 -14.96 -106.38
C ASP A 251 -95.26 -15.43 -106.00
N GLY A 252 -95.68 -15.22 -104.76
CA GLY A 252 -97.04 -15.45 -104.26
C GLY A 252 -98.08 -14.58 -104.96
N ASP A 253 -97.80 -13.29 -105.12
CA ASP A 253 -98.64 -12.34 -105.86
C ASP A 253 -98.70 -12.71 -107.34
N ASN A 254 -97.57 -13.14 -107.93
CA ASN A 254 -97.50 -13.59 -109.31
C ASN A 254 -98.28 -14.91 -109.53
N THR A 255 -98.13 -15.88 -108.63
CA THR A 255 -98.91 -17.13 -108.67
C THR A 255 -100.39 -16.88 -108.43
N ALA A 256 -100.76 -16.02 -107.47
CA ALA A 256 -102.14 -15.61 -107.25
C ALA A 256 -102.72 -14.87 -108.47
N PHE A 257 -101.94 -14.02 -109.13
CA PHE A 257 -102.33 -13.35 -110.37
C PHE A 257 -102.55 -14.36 -111.51
N LEU A 258 -101.63 -15.32 -111.68
CA LEU A 258 -101.76 -16.39 -112.68
C LEU A 258 -102.96 -17.30 -112.39
N GLU A 259 -103.18 -17.68 -111.13
CA GLU A 259 -104.36 -18.44 -110.72
C GLU A 259 -105.67 -17.67 -110.92
N CYS A 260 -105.69 -16.38 -110.59
CA CYS A 260 -106.85 -15.52 -110.78
C CYS A 260 -107.17 -15.33 -112.27
N LYS A 261 -106.12 -15.23 -113.11
CA LYS A 261 -106.26 -15.17 -114.57
C LYS A 261 -106.67 -16.52 -115.17
N ALA A 262 -106.25 -17.64 -114.59
CA ALA A 262 -106.54 -18.99 -115.06
C ALA A 262 -107.93 -19.50 -114.63
N LYS A 263 -108.55 -18.90 -113.60
CA LYS A 263 -109.91 -19.22 -113.16
C LYS A 263 -110.94 -18.48 -114.03
N PRO A 264 -111.95 -19.16 -114.60
CA PRO A 264 -113.09 -18.47 -115.19
C PRO A 264 -113.79 -17.64 -114.10
N ARG A 265 -114.14 -16.38 -114.41
CA ARG A 265 -114.66 -15.43 -113.42
C ARG A 265 -116.00 -15.91 -112.87
N GLU A 266 -116.00 -16.36 -111.62
CA GLU A 266 -117.18 -16.44 -110.76
C GLU A 266 -117.06 -15.37 -109.67
N LEU A 267 -118.03 -14.46 -109.64
CA LEU A 267 -118.18 -13.43 -108.60
C LEU A 267 -118.81 -14.09 -107.36
N ALA A 268 -118.02 -14.27 -106.30
CA ALA A 268 -118.50 -14.67 -104.99
C ALA A 268 -118.03 -13.70 -103.90
N ASP A 269 -118.91 -13.45 -102.94
CA ASP A 269 -118.90 -12.31 -102.01
C ASP A 269 -117.88 -12.46 -100.86
N LEU A 270 -117.22 -11.35 -100.50
CA LEU A 270 -115.99 -11.27 -99.69
C LEU A 270 -116.18 -11.51 -98.18
N GLN A 271 -117.40 -11.75 -97.70
CA GLN A 271 -117.74 -11.65 -96.27
C GLN A 271 -117.47 -12.85 -95.33
N PRO A 272 -117.32 -14.13 -95.75
CA PRO A 272 -117.27 -15.24 -94.78
C PRO A 272 -115.93 -15.45 -94.03
N LYS A 273 -114.82 -14.85 -94.49
CA LYS A 273 -113.47 -15.06 -93.92
C LYS A 273 -113.12 -14.10 -92.78
N GLU A 274 -113.55 -12.85 -92.87
CA GLU A 274 -113.31 -11.80 -91.86
C GLU A 274 -114.03 -12.11 -90.53
N TYR A 275 -115.24 -12.71 -90.59
CA TYR A 275 -116.05 -12.97 -89.40
C TYR A 275 -115.42 -14.02 -88.47
N ARG A 276 -114.70 -15.02 -89.01
CA ARG A 276 -114.07 -16.08 -88.21
C ARG A 276 -112.86 -15.59 -87.41
N ARG A 277 -112.02 -14.73 -87.98
CA ARG A 277 -110.85 -14.15 -87.28
C ARG A 277 -111.26 -13.31 -86.08
N ARG A 278 -112.36 -12.57 -86.22
CA ARG A 278 -112.89 -11.68 -85.18
C ARG A 278 -113.51 -12.43 -84.01
N ASP A 279 -113.92 -13.69 -84.22
CA ASP A 279 -114.53 -14.54 -83.19
C ASP A 279 -113.49 -15.26 -82.31
N GLU A 280 -112.39 -15.74 -82.90
CA GLU A 280 -111.27 -16.31 -82.14
C GLU A 280 -110.58 -15.27 -81.24
N PHE A 281 -110.40 -14.05 -81.74
CA PHE A 281 -109.83 -12.96 -80.96
C PHE A 281 -110.68 -12.63 -79.72
N ARG A 282 -112.01 -12.58 -79.89
CA ARG A 282 -112.97 -12.40 -78.79
C ARG A 282 -112.90 -13.54 -77.78
N ARG A 283 -112.81 -14.80 -78.22
CA ARG A 283 -112.69 -15.95 -77.33
C ARG A 283 -111.43 -15.91 -76.47
N LEU A 284 -110.27 -15.55 -77.03
CA LEU A 284 -109.01 -15.50 -76.29
C LEU A 284 -109.00 -14.38 -75.24
N HIS A 285 -109.51 -13.20 -75.59
CA HIS A 285 -109.59 -12.06 -74.67
C HIS A 285 -110.60 -12.31 -73.55
N ASN A 286 -111.75 -12.92 -73.85
CA ASN A 286 -112.72 -13.29 -72.83
C ASN A 286 -112.15 -14.29 -71.81
N LYS A 287 -111.28 -15.24 -72.23
CA LYS A 287 -110.61 -16.15 -71.29
C LYS A 287 -109.66 -15.41 -70.32
N LYS A 288 -108.89 -14.41 -70.80
CA LYS A 288 -108.02 -13.59 -69.94
C LYS A 288 -108.82 -12.72 -68.98
N ILE A 289 -109.89 -12.09 -69.47
CA ILE A 289 -110.79 -11.26 -68.65
C ILE A 289 -111.41 -12.11 -67.53
N ASN A 290 -111.87 -13.32 -67.85
CA ASN A 290 -112.43 -14.23 -66.85
C ASN A 290 -111.40 -14.67 -65.80
N LEU A 291 -110.14 -14.87 -66.19
CA LEU A 291 -109.06 -15.19 -65.24
C LEU A 291 -108.78 -14.02 -64.30
N TYR A 292 -108.65 -12.80 -64.83
CA TYR A 292 -108.42 -11.61 -64.00
C TYR A 292 -109.59 -11.34 -63.05
N ASN A 293 -110.84 -11.51 -63.52
CA ASN A 293 -112.01 -11.41 -62.65
C ASN A 293 -112.02 -12.48 -61.56
N SER A 294 -111.56 -13.71 -61.85
CA SER A 294 -111.44 -14.77 -60.84
C SER A 294 -110.37 -14.46 -59.79
N VAL A 295 -109.22 -13.90 -60.19
CA VAL A 295 -108.16 -13.50 -59.26
C VAL A 295 -108.63 -12.32 -58.39
N LEU A 296 -109.31 -11.34 -59.00
CA LEU A 296 -109.84 -10.18 -58.30
C LEU A 296 -110.91 -10.59 -57.26
N GLN A 297 -111.80 -11.52 -57.62
CA GLN A 297 -112.78 -12.11 -56.71
C GLN A 297 -112.11 -12.82 -55.53
N LYS A 298 -111.08 -13.65 -55.78
CA LYS A 298 -110.34 -14.30 -54.68
C LYS A 298 -109.66 -13.31 -53.74
N ILE A 299 -109.19 -12.17 -54.25
CA ILE A 299 -108.59 -11.11 -53.44
C ILE A 299 -109.67 -10.43 -52.58
N LEU A 300 -110.84 -10.11 -53.17
CA LEU A 300 -111.98 -9.53 -52.45
C LEU A 300 -112.50 -10.47 -51.36
N ASP A 301 -112.63 -11.77 -51.67
CA ASP A 301 -113.02 -12.81 -50.71
C ASP A 301 -112.00 -12.95 -49.57
N TYR A 302 -110.70 -12.85 -49.84
CA TYR A 302 -109.65 -12.95 -48.82
C TYR A 302 -109.59 -11.71 -47.90
N THR A 303 -109.98 -10.54 -48.42
CA THR A 303 -109.95 -9.28 -47.67
C THR A 303 -111.31 -8.86 -47.11
N ASP A 304 -112.35 -9.69 -47.24
CA ASP A 304 -113.74 -9.41 -46.84
C ASP A 304 -114.17 -7.98 -47.24
N SER A 305 -113.89 -7.59 -48.49
CA SER A 305 -114.10 -6.23 -48.99
C SER A 305 -114.96 -6.26 -50.24
N ASN A 306 -115.93 -5.34 -50.35
CA ASN A 306 -116.90 -5.34 -51.45
C ASN A 306 -116.41 -4.56 -52.69
N ASN A 307 -115.41 -3.68 -52.52
CA ASN A 307 -114.89 -2.80 -53.57
C ASN A 307 -113.35 -2.88 -53.65
N VAL A 308 -112.79 -2.85 -54.86
CA VAL A 308 -111.34 -2.91 -55.11
C VAL A 308 -110.59 -1.74 -54.45
N GLU A 309 -111.23 -0.58 -54.35
CA GLU A 309 -110.64 0.62 -53.75
C GLU A 309 -110.42 0.47 -52.23
N GLU A 310 -111.34 -0.22 -51.54
CA GLU A 310 -111.22 -0.54 -50.12
C GLU A 310 -110.08 -1.54 -49.86
N VAL A 311 -109.86 -2.48 -50.79
CA VAL A 311 -108.73 -3.41 -50.74
C VAL A 311 -107.40 -2.66 -50.86
N ILE A 312 -107.28 -1.74 -51.82
CA ILE A 312 -106.07 -0.93 -52.01
C ILE A 312 -105.77 -0.11 -50.76
N GLU A 313 -106.79 0.52 -50.16
CA GLU A 313 -106.62 1.30 -48.94
C GLU A 313 -106.15 0.43 -47.76
N LYS A 314 -106.76 -0.75 -47.55
CA LYS A 314 -106.33 -1.71 -46.52
C LYS A 314 -104.89 -2.19 -46.74
N PHE A 315 -104.48 -2.45 -47.98
CA PHE A 315 -103.10 -2.82 -48.29
C PHE A 315 -102.12 -1.68 -48.04
N GLN A 316 -102.45 -0.44 -48.41
CA GLN A 316 -101.60 0.72 -48.13
C GLN A 316 -101.46 0.97 -46.62
N GLN A 317 -102.55 0.81 -45.85
CA GLN A 317 -102.49 0.91 -44.39
C GLN A 317 -101.62 -0.19 -43.79
N GLN A 318 -101.75 -1.44 -44.26
CA GLN A 318 -100.89 -2.54 -43.82
C GLN A 318 -99.42 -2.32 -44.22
N GLU A 319 -99.14 -1.87 -45.44
CA GLU A 319 -97.79 -1.56 -45.91
C GLU A 319 -97.15 -0.45 -45.08
N SER A 320 -97.91 0.61 -44.77
CA SER A 320 -97.44 1.68 -43.88
C SER A 320 -97.14 1.16 -42.47
N LEU A 321 -97.96 0.24 -41.94
CA LEU A 321 -97.74 -0.39 -40.64
C LEU A 321 -96.49 -1.27 -40.66
N TYR A 322 -96.31 -2.10 -41.69
CA TYR A 322 -95.13 -2.94 -41.86
C TYR A 322 -93.86 -2.11 -42.03
N TYR A 323 -93.93 -1.01 -42.77
CA TYR A 323 -92.81 -0.08 -42.90
C TYR A 323 -92.42 0.55 -41.55
N SER A 324 -93.41 0.93 -40.73
CA SER A 324 -93.17 1.40 -39.37
C SER A 324 -92.53 0.33 -38.48
N PHE A 325 -93.00 -0.92 -38.54
CA PHE A 325 -92.41 -2.02 -37.78
C PHE A 325 -90.99 -2.35 -38.22
N PHE A 326 -90.73 -2.30 -39.53
CA PHE A 326 -89.39 -2.53 -40.07
C PHE A 326 -88.40 -1.44 -39.62
N ASN A 327 -88.82 -0.18 -39.67
CA ASN A 327 -88.00 0.92 -39.16
C ASN A 327 -87.74 0.79 -37.66
N TYR A 328 -88.76 0.43 -36.88
CA TYR A 328 -88.57 0.18 -35.44
C TYR A 328 -87.60 -0.99 -35.18
N ALA A 329 -87.70 -2.08 -35.94
CA ALA A 329 -86.78 -3.22 -35.82
C ALA A 329 -85.34 -2.84 -36.20
N ASN A 330 -85.15 -1.98 -37.20
CA ASN A 330 -83.83 -1.46 -37.57
C ASN A 330 -83.24 -0.55 -36.49
N GLU A 331 -84.02 0.39 -35.97
CA GLU A 331 -83.60 1.26 -34.85
C GLU A 331 -83.24 0.42 -33.62
N MET A 332 -84.06 -0.58 -33.27
CA MET A 332 -83.76 -1.50 -32.18
C MET A 332 -82.46 -2.27 -32.42
N SER A 333 -82.23 -2.76 -33.64
CA SER A 333 -80.99 -3.47 -34.00
C SER A 333 -79.77 -2.56 -33.89
N TYR A 334 -79.91 -1.31 -34.34
CA TYR A 334 -78.88 -0.29 -34.19
C TYR A 334 -78.56 -0.01 -32.71
N HIS A 335 -79.58 0.16 -31.87
CA HIS A 335 -79.41 0.34 -30.43
C HIS A 335 -78.74 -0.88 -29.77
N ILE A 336 -79.10 -2.10 -30.16
CA ILE A 336 -78.45 -3.33 -29.68
C ILE A 336 -76.97 -3.32 -30.07
N THR A 337 -76.63 -2.98 -31.31
CA THR A 337 -75.22 -2.88 -31.74
C THR A 337 -74.46 -1.82 -30.96
N LEU A 338 -75.06 -0.65 -30.74
CA LEU A 338 -74.45 0.43 -29.95
C LEU A 338 -74.21 0.00 -28.50
N LEU A 339 -75.19 -0.66 -27.88
CA LEU A 339 -75.08 -1.16 -26.51
C LEU A 339 -74.00 -2.24 -26.41
N ASN A 340 -73.96 -3.17 -27.36
CA ASN A 340 -72.96 -4.24 -27.40
C ASN A 340 -71.55 -3.67 -27.57
N ASN A 341 -71.37 -2.66 -28.43
CA ASN A 341 -70.11 -1.94 -28.55
C ASN A 341 -69.72 -1.24 -27.24
N SER A 342 -70.67 -0.63 -26.53
CA SER A 342 -70.42 -0.03 -25.22
C SER A 342 -70.03 -1.08 -24.18
N VAL A 343 -70.69 -2.23 -24.17
CA VAL A 343 -70.39 -3.35 -23.27
C VAL A 343 -68.99 -3.90 -23.55
N ASN A 344 -68.63 -4.08 -24.82
CA ASN A 344 -67.28 -4.53 -25.20
C ASN A 344 -66.20 -3.55 -24.76
N ARG A 345 -66.42 -2.23 -24.94
CA ARG A 345 -65.50 -1.20 -24.42
C ARG A 345 -65.34 -1.28 -22.90
N LEU A 346 -66.45 -1.41 -22.17
CA LEU A 346 -66.40 -1.56 -20.71
C LEU A 346 -65.66 -2.84 -20.29
N PHE A 347 -65.79 -3.94 -21.03
CA PHE A 347 -65.02 -5.16 -20.77
C PHE A 347 -63.52 -4.95 -21.03
N GLU A 348 -63.15 -4.27 -22.12
CA GLU A 348 -61.76 -3.91 -22.41
C GLU A 348 -61.18 -3.04 -21.28
N ASP A 349 -61.92 -2.04 -20.81
CA ASP A 349 -61.53 -1.18 -19.69
C ASP A 349 -61.36 -1.98 -18.39
N ILE A 350 -62.27 -2.91 -18.08
CA ILE A 350 -62.14 -3.80 -16.90
C ILE A 350 -60.88 -4.66 -17.00
N VAL A 351 -60.57 -5.19 -18.18
CA VAL A 351 -59.36 -6.01 -18.39
C VAL A 351 -58.09 -5.17 -18.22
N ALA A 352 -58.08 -3.94 -18.77
CA ALA A 352 -56.99 -3.00 -18.60
C ALA A 352 -56.77 -2.65 -17.13
N LEU A 353 -57.83 -2.27 -16.41
CA LEU A 353 -57.77 -1.95 -14.98
C LEU A 353 -57.30 -3.14 -14.13
N LYS A 354 -57.72 -4.36 -14.44
CA LYS A 354 -57.23 -5.58 -13.75
C LYS A 354 -55.73 -5.78 -13.96
N ARG A 355 -55.24 -5.54 -15.19
CA ARG A 355 -53.82 -5.66 -15.52
C ARG A 355 -53.00 -4.60 -14.79
N ASP A 356 -53.45 -3.36 -14.80
CA ASP A 356 -52.78 -2.25 -14.12
C ASP A 356 -52.74 -2.47 -12.61
N ASN A 357 -53.84 -2.94 -12.02
CA ASN A 357 -53.90 -3.27 -10.59
C ASN A 357 -52.94 -4.43 -10.24
N SER A 358 -52.86 -5.46 -11.09
CA SER A 358 -51.91 -6.57 -10.89
C SER A 358 -50.46 -6.10 -10.97
N ASN A 359 -50.13 -5.23 -11.93
CA ASN A 359 -48.80 -4.67 -12.07
C ASN A 359 -48.45 -3.79 -10.87
N THR A 360 -49.36 -2.90 -10.47
CA THR A 360 -49.19 -2.01 -9.31
C THR A 360 -48.98 -2.82 -8.03
N LEU A 361 -49.74 -3.90 -7.83
CA LEU A 361 -49.58 -4.79 -6.68
C LEU A 361 -48.20 -5.46 -6.69
N GLN A 362 -47.74 -5.93 -7.86
CA GLN A 362 -46.43 -6.53 -7.98
C GLN A 362 -45.30 -5.52 -7.69
N GLU A 363 -45.39 -4.31 -8.22
CA GLU A 363 -44.45 -3.22 -7.93
C GLU A 363 -44.43 -2.89 -6.43
N GLN A 364 -45.60 -2.83 -5.77
CA GLN A 364 -45.69 -2.62 -4.32
C GLN A 364 -45.05 -3.76 -3.54
N LEU A 365 -45.27 -5.02 -3.94
CA LEU A 365 -44.65 -6.18 -3.29
C LEU A 365 -43.13 -6.18 -3.45
N GLU A 366 -42.62 -5.85 -4.64
CA GLU A 366 -41.19 -5.71 -4.90
C GLU A 366 -40.57 -4.56 -4.08
N GLN A 367 -41.30 -3.44 -3.95
CA GLN A 367 -40.87 -2.32 -3.12
C GLN A 367 -40.84 -2.67 -1.63
N ILE A 368 -41.86 -3.38 -1.13
CA ILE A 368 -41.89 -3.89 0.26
C ILE A 368 -40.71 -4.82 0.51
N ALA A 369 -40.47 -5.81 -0.37
CA ALA A 369 -39.34 -6.74 -0.24
C ALA A 369 -37.99 -6.01 -0.25
N SER A 370 -37.85 -4.97 -1.07
CA SER A 370 -36.65 -4.12 -1.09
C SER A 370 -36.47 -3.35 0.23
N LEU A 371 -37.54 -2.77 0.76
CA LEU A 371 -37.52 -2.04 2.03
C LEU A 371 -37.23 -2.96 3.22
N GLU A 372 -37.84 -4.15 3.27
CA GLU A 372 -37.55 -5.18 4.26
C GLU A 372 -36.07 -5.60 4.20
N GLY A 373 -35.52 -5.79 2.99
CA GLY A 373 -34.11 -6.06 2.79
C GLY A 373 -33.20 -4.93 3.29
N GLN A 374 -33.60 -3.66 3.10
CA GLN A 374 -32.86 -2.50 3.62
C GLN A 374 -32.90 -2.44 5.15
N VAL A 375 -34.07 -2.66 5.74
CA VAL A 375 -34.26 -2.69 7.21
C VAL A 375 -33.40 -3.80 7.82
N ALA A 376 -33.41 -5.01 7.26
CA ALA A 376 -32.61 -6.13 7.73
C ALA A 376 -31.10 -5.82 7.68
N ARG A 377 -30.62 -5.19 6.59
CA ARG A 377 -29.22 -4.74 6.49
C ARG A 377 -28.88 -3.69 7.55
N LYS A 378 -29.77 -2.72 7.77
CA LYS A 378 -29.57 -1.67 8.78
C LYS A 378 -29.58 -2.23 10.20
N GLN A 379 -30.48 -3.17 10.51
CA GLN A 379 -30.51 -3.87 11.79
C GLN A 379 -29.23 -4.67 12.04
N ASN A 380 -28.73 -5.39 11.03
CA ASN A 380 -27.47 -6.13 11.16
C ASN A 380 -26.28 -5.20 11.37
N ALA A 381 -26.21 -4.09 10.61
CA ALA A 381 -25.19 -3.06 10.81
C ALA A 381 -25.26 -2.45 12.22
N ASN A 382 -26.47 -2.17 12.72
CA ASN A 382 -26.64 -1.61 14.06
C ASN A 382 -26.22 -2.62 15.15
N MET A 383 -26.57 -3.90 15.00
CA MET A 383 -26.13 -4.97 15.90
C MET A 383 -24.60 -5.12 15.92
N GLN A 384 -23.93 -4.96 14.77
CA GLN A 384 -22.46 -4.95 14.71
C GLN A 384 -21.86 -3.75 15.43
N LEU A 385 -22.46 -2.57 15.29
CA LEU A 385 -22.04 -1.36 16.01
C LEU A 385 -22.25 -1.48 17.51
N GLU A 386 -23.38 -2.05 17.95
CA GLU A 386 -23.64 -2.33 19.37
C GLU A 386 -22.60 -3.29 19.95
N LYS A 387 -22.29 -4.40 19.26
CA LYS A 387 -21.22 -5.31 19.68
C LYS A 387 -19.85 -4.64 19.76
N ALA A 388 -19.53 -3.78 18.79
CA ALA A 388 -18.28 -3.02 18.79
C ALA A 388 -18.22 -2.03 19.96
N ARG A 389 -19.34 -1.36 20.25
CA ARG A 389 -19.49 -0.48 21.40
C ARG A 389 -19.30 -1.25 22.70
N GLU A 390 -20.01 -2.36 22.91
CA GLU A 390 -19.88 -3.19 24.10
C GLU A 390 -18.43 -3.69 24.30
N SER A 391 -17.77 -4.12 23.24
CA SER A 391 -16.36 -4.52 23.31
C SER A 391 -15.42 -3.36 23.67
N ASN A 392 -15.71 -2.14 23.22
CA ASN A 392 -14.92 -0.97 23.54
C ASN A 392 -15.17 -0.49 24.97
N ASP A 393 -16.43 -0.49 25.42
CA ASP A 393 -16.81 -0.16 26.79
C ASP A 393 -16.14 -1.15 27.77
N ALA A 394 -16.16 -2.46 27.47
CA ALA A 394 -15.45 -3.47 28.26
C ALA A 394 -13.92 -3.27 28.26
N ARG A 395 -13.32 -2.90 27.12
CA ARG A 395 -11.88 -2.57 27.07
C ARG A 395 -11.54 -1.35 27.90
N LEU A 396 -12.38 -0.32 27.85
CA LEU A 396 -12.22 0.91 28.61
C LEU A 396 -12.30 0.61 30.11
N GLU A 397 -13.27 -0.17 30.54
CA GLU A 397 -13.44 -0.56 31.95
C GLU A 397 -12.23 -1.37 32.45
N ASN A 398 -11.75 -2.33 31.66
CA ASN A 398 -10.50 -3.05 31.95
C ASN A 398 -9.27 -2.12 32.07
N LEU A 399 -9.18 -1.08 31.23
CA LEU A 399 -8.10 -0.10 31.29
C LEU A 399 -8.19 0.78 32.55
N LEU A 400 -9.39 1.21 32.93
CA LEU A 400 -9.62 2.01 34.14
C LEU A 400 -9.27 1.18 35.39
N GLN A 401 -9.72 -0.07 35.45
CA GLN A 401 -9.39 -0.99 36.54
C GLN A 401 -7.90 -1.36 36.55
N GLY A 402 -7.30 -1.54 35.37
CA GLY A 402 -5.85 -1.73 35.22
C GLY A 402 -5.06 -0.55 35.78
N LEU A 403 -5.49 0.68 35.50
CA LEU A 403 -4.86 1.87 36.08
C LEU A 403 -5.01 1.91 37.61
N GLU A 404 -6.18 1.56 38.12
CA GLU A 404 -6.47 1.52 39.55
C GLU A 404 -5.55 0.52 40.28
N THR A 405 -5.40 -0.69 39.75
CA THR A 405 -4.46 -1.69 40.33
C THR A 405 -3.01 -1.21 40.32
N VAL A 406 -2.55 -0.52 39.27
CA VAL A 406 -1.19 0.04 39.24
C VAL A 406 -1.04 1.21 40.23
N CYS A 407 -2.07 2.03 40.40
CA CYS A 407 -2.08 3.09 41.41
C CYS A 407 -1.98 2.52 42.84
N GLU A 408 -2.69 1.42 43.12
CA GLU A 408 -2.58 0.69 44.39
C GLU A 408 -1.18 0.09 44.59
N MET A 409 -0.62 -0.58 43.56
CA MET A 409 0.73 -1.15 43.61
C MET A 409 1.82 -0.10 43.87
N CYS A 410 1.70 1.09 43.29
CA CYS A 410 2.65 2.19 43.49
C CYS A 410 2.42 2.99 44.79
N SER A 411 1.36 2.68 45.55
CA SER A 411 0.98 3.34 46.80
C SER A 411 0.91 4.86 46.67
N ILE A 412 0.10 5.32 45.71
CA ILE A 412 -0.08 6.76 45.42
C ILE A 412 -0.88 7.43 46.54
N ASP A 413 -0.38 8.57 47.03
CA ASP A 413 -1.13 9.40 47.97
C ASP A 413 -2.22 10.20 47.24
N ALA A 414 -3.47 9.73 47.34
CA ALA A 414 -4.64 10.34 46.71
C ALA A 414 -5.19 11.57 47.46
N SER A 415 -4.56 11.99 48.56
CA SER A 415 -4.95 13.17 49.35
C SER A 415 -5.17 14.47 48.53
N PRO A 416 -4.39 14.77 47.47
CA PRO A 416 -4.61 15.96 46.64
C PRO A 416 -5.89 15.89 45.79
N LEU A 417 -6.38 14.69 45.49
CA LEU A 417 -7.58 14.46 44.67
C LEU A 417 -8.86 14.52 45.51
N ALA A 418 -8.79 14.21 46.81
CA ALA A 418 -9.93 14.28 47.73
C ALA A 418 -10.46 15.72 47.97
N LEU A 419 -9.65 16.75 47.67
CA LEU A 419 -10.04 18.17 47.78
C LEU A 419 -10.89 18.66 46.60
N LEU A 420 -10.99 17.88 45.52
CA LEU A 420 -11.78 18.21 44.33
C LEU A 420 -13.20 17.66 44.45
N LEU A 421 -14.22 18.41 44.01
CA LEU A 421 -15.61 17.91 43.99
C LEU A 421 -15.73 16.68 43.06
N GLY A 422 -16.40 15.64 43.55
CA GLY A 422 -16.68 14.37 42.84
C GLY A 422 -16.16 13.14 43.58
N ASP A 423 -16.68 11.96 43.23
CA ASP A 423 -16.11 10.68 43.69
C ASP A 423 -14.78 10.44 42.96
N HIS A 424 -13.67 10.80 43.63
CA HIS A 424 -12.30 10.53 43.18
C HIS A 424 -11.69 9.31 43.89
N THR A 425 -12.52 8.46 44.50
CA THR A 425 -12.11 7.21 45.14
C THR A 425 -11.75 6.13 44.12
N HIS A 426 -12.38 6.16 42.93
CA HIS A 426 -12.14 5.23 41.83
C HIS A 426 -11.68 5.95 40.56
N VAL A 427 -10.95 5.25 39.70
CA VAL A 427 -10.53 5.77 38.39
C VAL A 427 -11.73 5.77 37.43
N ASN A 428 -12.02 6.92 36.85
CA ASN A 428 -13.15 7.23 36.01
C ASN A 428 -12.68 8.07 34.79
N LEU A 429 -13.43 8.10 33.69
CA LEU A 429 -12.98 8.77 32.44
C LEU A 429 -12.52 10.23 32.63
N VAL A 430 -13.19 10.97 33.52
CA VAL A 430 -12.90 12.38 33.80
C VAL A 430 -11.66 12.57 34.65
N ASN A 431 -11.37 11.62 35.55
CA ASN A 431 -10.25 11.71 36.48
C ASN A 431 -9.00 10.92 36.01
N PHE A 432 -9.13 10.08 34.98
CA PHE A 432 -8.07 9.24 34.39
C PHE A 432 -6.77 10.02 34.13
N SER A 433 -6.87 11.16 33.46
CA SER A 433 -5.71 12.02 33.15
C SER A 433 -4.98 12.51 34.41
N ARG A 434 -5.71 12.72 35.52
CA ARG A 434 -5.14 13.18 36.79
C ARG A 434 -4.48 12.03 37.53
N PHE A 435 -5.09 10.85 37.56
CA PHE A 435 -4.46 9.64 38.11
C PHE A 435 -3.18 9.27 37.36
N CYS A 436 -3.16 9.34 36.03
CA CYS A 436 -1.94 9.14 35.24
C CYS A 436 -0.82 10.13 35.59
N LYS A 437 -1.16 11.41 35.83
CA LYS A 437 -0.15 12.41 36.26
C LYS A 437 0.41 12.12 37.65
N LEU A 438 -0.43 11.74 38.61
CA LEU A 438 0.06 11.34 39.94
C LEU A 438 0.93 10.08 39.86
N LEU A 439 0.52 9.09 39.04
CA LEU A 439 1.28 7.89 38.77
C LEU A 439 2.65 8.22 38.17
N GLU A 440 2.70 9.13 37.19
CA GLU A 440 3.93 9.57 36.54
C GLU A 440 4.90 10.21 37.53
N VAL A 441 4.42 11.13 38.36
CA VAL A 441 5.23 11.76 39.42
C VAL A 441 5.76 10.71 40.39
N ARG A 442 4.91 9.77 40.81
CA ARG A 442 5.32 8.72 41.74
C ARG A 442 6.35 7.75 41.16
N VAL A 443 6.19 7.35 39.89
CA VAL A 443 7.15 6.52 39.18
C VAL A 443 8.48 7.26 39.02
N GLN A 444 8.46 8.56 38.73
CA GLN A 444 9.67 9.38 38.68
C GLN A 444 10.37 9.47 40.04
N GLU A 445 9.62 9.62 41.14
CA GLU A 445 10.18 9.59 42.50
C GLU A 445 10.83 8.24 42.85
N ILE A 446 10.16 7.12 42.55
CA ILE A 446 10.69 5.77 42.78
C ILE A 446 11.93 5.53 41.92
N THR A 447 11.91 5.97 40.66
CA THR A 447 13.07 5.86 39.75
C THR A 447 14.25 6.68 40.27
N ALA A 448 13.99 7.90 40.78
CA ALA A 448 15.00 8.75 41.38
C ALA A 448 15.57 8.15 42.69
N SER A 449 14.73 7.52 43.51
CA SER A 449 15.18 6.89 44.76
C SER A 449 16.04 5.64 44.49
N VAL A 450 15.63 4.79 43.54
CA VAL A 450 16.44 3.64 43.08
C VAL A 450 17.77 4.12 42.49
N TYR A 451 17.75 5.16 41.67
CA TYR A 451 18.97 5.76 41.10
C TYR A 451 19.97 6.27 42.16
N VAL A 452 19.46 6.81 43.27
CA VAL A 452 20.30 7.25 44.40
C VAL A 452 20.81 6.05 45.21
N MET A 453 19.96 5.05 45.46
CA MET A 453 20.32 3.81 46.18
C MET A 453 21.40 3.00 45.45
N GLU A 454 21.26 2.82 44.13
CA GLU A 454 22.24 2.13 43.27
C GLU A 454 23.61 2.83 43.24
N ARG A 455 23.68 4.11 43.59
CA ARG A 455 24.93 4.87 43.71
C ARG A 455 25.56 4.87 45.10
N GLN A 456 24.82 4.44 46.13
CA GLN A 456 25.35 4.30 47.49
C GLN A 456 26.00 2.94 47.73
N GLU A 457 25.67 1.91 46.93
CA GLU A 457 26.39 0.63 46.98
C GLU A 457 27.68 0.70 46.14
N GLU A 458 28.84 0.68 46.81
CA GLU A 458 30.17 0.55 46.19
C GLU A 458 30.37 -0.88 45.67
N GLY A 459 29.63 -1.26 44.64
CA GLY A 459 29.71 -2.54 43.95
C GLY A 459 29.75 -2.33 42.44
N ARG A 460 30.89 -2.68 41.83
CA ARG A 460 31.15 -2.55 40.39
C ARG A 460 30.05 -3.27 39.58
N MET A 461 29.16 -2.51 38.94
CA MET A 461 28.19 -3.05 37.97
C MET A 461 28.20 -2.24 36.68
N ASP A 462 28.54 -2.93 35.58
CA ASP A 462 28.48 -2.45 34.20
C ASP A 462 27.03 -2.44 33.72
N TYR A 463 26.29 -1.35 33.91
CA TYR A 463 25.15 -1.06 33.03
C TYR A 463 25.12 0.42 32.67
N VAL A 464 25.52 0.69 31.43
CA VAL A 464 25.34 1.96 30.73
C VAL A 464 23.83 2.21 30.62
N VAL A 465 23.29 3.00 31.54
CA VAL A 465 22.02 3.69 31.29
C VAL A 465 22.28 4.60 30.10
N LYS A 466 21.93 4.10 28.90
CA LYS A 466 21.85 4.89 27.68
C LYS A 466 21.16 6.18 28.06
N GLN A 467 21.81 7.31 27.80
CA GLN A 467 21.13 8.60 27.76
C GLN A 467 19.81 8.35 27.02
N ILE A 468 18.70 8.56 27.72
CA ILE A 468 17.41 8.70 27.07
C ILE A 468 17.59 10.03 26.32
N GLU A 469 18.15 9.94 25.11
CA GLU A 469 17.96 10.95 24.10
C GLU A 469 16.47 11.21 24.14
N LYS A 470 16.12 12.45 24.49
CA LYS A 470 14.78 12.97 24.34
C LYS A 470 14.36 12.53 22.95
N ILE A 471 13.48 11.53 22.86
CA ILE A 471 12.87 11.15 21.60
C ILE A 471 12.09 12.42 21.27
N CYS A 472 12.69 13.28 20.43
CA CYS A 472 11.94 14.34 19.80
C CYS A 472 10.71 13.63 19.27
N GLU A 473 9.54 14.08 19.74
CA GLU A 473 8.25 13.72 19.17
C GLU A 473 8.48 13.62 17.68
N LEU A 474 8.25 12.41 17.14
CA LEU A 474 8.48 12.13 15.73
C LEU A 474 7.99 13.33 14.92
N PRO A 475 8.75 13.82 13.94
CA PRO A 475 8.34 14.96 13.13
C PRO A 475 6.89 14.72 12.73
N THR A 476 5.99 15.63 13.12
CA THR A 476 4.58 15.55 12.78
C THR A 476 4.51 15.20 11.29
N ASP A 477 3.83 14.09 10.97
CA ASP A 477 3.82 13.58 9.62
C ASP A 477 3.36 14.73 8.70
N LEU A 478 4.06 14.94 7.58
CA LEU A 478 3.77 16.05 6.68
C LEU A 478 2.29 16.04 6.24
N ASN A 479 1.68 14.85 6.26
CA ASN A 479 0.27 14.61 5.96
C ASN A 479 -0.70 15.17 7.03
N ASP A 480 -0.26 15.38 8.27
CA ASP A 480 -1.08 15.92 9.36
C ASP A 480 -1.06 17.47 9.39
N ILE A 481 -0.02 18.09 8.82
CA ILE A 481 0.12 19.56 8.71
C ILE A 481 -0.52 20.07 7.41
N VAL A 482 -0.42 19.27 6.33
CA VAL A 482 -0.87 19.67 5.00
C VAL A 482 -2.19 18.96 4.69
N LEU A 483 -3.32 19.66 4.93
CA LEU A 483 -4.69 19.19 4.64
C LEU A 483 -4.90 18.69 3.20
N THR A 484 -4.05 19.10 2.25
CA THR A 484 -4.10 18.66 0.85
C THR A 484 -2.70 18.58 0.24
N GLN A 485 -2.25 17.39 -0.17
CA GLN A 485 -1.04 17.24 -0.97
C GLN A 485 -1.17 18.02 -2.29
N GLN A 486 -0.11 18.75 -2.68
CA GLN A 486 -0.03 19.43 -3.97
C GLN A 486 -0.20 18.41 -5.10
N CYS A 487 -0.97 18.76 -6.13
CA CYS A 487 -1.15 17.88 -7.29
C CYS A 487 0.22 17.56 -7.93
N PRO A 488 0.57 16.28 -8.17
CA PRO A 488 1.87 15.89 -8.72
C PRO A 488 2.22 16.62 -10.02
N GLU A 489 1.24 16.83 -10.90
CA GLU A 489 1.42 17.53 -12.17
C GLU A 489 1.65 19.04 -11.98
N CYS A 490 1.03 19.66 -10.97
CA CYS A 490 1.30 21.05 -10.63
C CYS A 490 2.68 21.24 -10.00
N ALA A 491 3.17 20.23 -9.26
CA ALA A 491 4.51 20.22 -8.69
C ALA A 491 5.57 20.00 -9.78
N GLU A 492 5.31 19.10 -10.73
CA GLU A 492 6.17 18.87 -11.90
C GLU A 492 6.25 20.09 -12.83
N GLY A 493 5.11 20.77 -13.08
CA GLY A 493 5.10 22.02 -13.84
C GLY A 493 5.89 23.14 -13.15
N GLU A 494 5.89 23.17 -11.82
CA GLU A 494 6.70 24.12 -11.05
C GLU A 494 8.20 23.80 -11.12
N ALA A 495 8.57 22.52 -11.01
CA ALA A 495 9.95 22.07 -11.19
C ALA A 495 10.48 22.42 -12.60
N PHE A 496 9.66 22.21 -13.63
CA PHE A 496 10.01 22.59 -15.01
C PHE A 496 10.16 24.11 -15.18
N ASN A 497 9.26 24.91 -14.61
CA ASN A 497 9.34 26.36 -14.69
C ASN A 497 10.52 26.95 -13.89
N MET A 498 11.01 26.25 -12.86
CA MET A 498 12.22 26.62 -12.13
C MET A 498 13.50 26.28 -12.92
N ASP A 499 13.50 25.18 -13.69
CA ASP A 499 14.65 24.77 -14.54
C ASP A 499 14.77 25.61 -15.82
N ASP A 500 13.65 26.06 -16.41
CA ASP A 500 13.64 26.87 -17.65
C ASP A 500 14.00 28.36 -17.41
N GLY A 501 14.09 28.77 -16.14
CA GLY A 501 14.43 30.13 -15.72
C GLY A 501 15.92 30.48 -15.77
N GLY A 502 16.80 29.56 -16.17
CA GLY A 502 18.24 29.83 -16.37
C GLY A 502 19.06 30.08 -15.11
N ASP A 503 18.45 30.17 -13.93
CA ASP A 503 19.15 30.25 -12.65
C ASP A 503 19.43 28.83 -12.14
N GLY A 504 20.63 28.34 -12.42
CA GLY A 504 21.13 27.09 -11.87
C GLY A 504 20.95 27.02 -10.35
N VAL A 505 20.67 25.82 -9.84
CA VAL A 505 20.36 25.52 -8.44
C VAL A 505 21.45 26.03 -7.50
N LEU A 506 21.30 27.28 -7.02
CA LEU A 506 22.15 27.85 -5.99
C LEU A 506 21.64 27.36 -4.63
N ILE A 507 22.51 26.73 -3.83
CA ILE A 507 22.18 26.30 -2.47
C ILE A 507 21.90 27.56 -1.63
N HIS A 508 20.63 27.86 -1.40
CA HIS A 508 20.22 29.01 -0.61
C HIS A 508 20.63 28.85 0.85
N THR A 509 21.09 29.93 1.46
CA THR A 509 21.29 29.95 2.91
C THR A 509 19.94 29.84 3.63
N VAL A 510 19.92 29.22 4.83
CA VAL A 510 18.70 29.05 5.65
C VAL A 510 17.83 30.33 5.76
N PRO A 511 18.39 31.53 5.99
CA PRO A 511 17.58 32.77 6.03
C PRO A 511 16.99 33.17 4.66
N GLU A 512 17.70 32.96 3.55
CA GLU A 512 17.20 33.26 2.20
C GLU A 512 16.09 32.28 1.79
N ALA A 513 16.26 30.99 2.12
CA ALA A 513 15.24 29.97 1.91
C ALA A 513 13.96 30.30 2.68
N ARG A 514 14.08 30.77 3.92
CA ARG A 514 12.93 31.18 4.75
C ARG A 514 12.20 32.40 4.16
N LYS A 515 12.94 33.37 3.60
CA LYS A 515 12.36 34.55 2.94
C LYS A 515 11.61 34.18 1.66
N LYS A 516 12.22 33.37 0.78
CA LYS A 516 11.57 32.88 -0.45
C LYS A 516 10.37 31.99 -0.17
N LEU A 517 10.43 31.16 0.88
CA LEU A 517 9.29 30.36 1.33
C LEU A 517 8.14 31.26 1.77
N TYR A 518 8.44 32.30 2.55
CA TYR A 518 7.43 33.26 3.01
C TYR A 518 6.79 34.03 1.84
N GLU A 519 7.60 34.48 0.89
CA GLU A 519 7.14 35.12 -0.35
C GLU A 519 6.29 34.18 -1.21
N LYS A 520 6.67 32.89 -1.34
CA LYS A 520 5.86 31.89 -2.05
C LYS A 520 4.52 31.62 -1.37
N VAL A 521 4.50 31.45 -0.05
CA VAL A 521 3.27 31.13 0.72
C VAL A 521 2.28 32.29 0.70
N THR A 522 2.76 33.54 0.58
CA THR A 522 1.92 34.73 0.51
C THR A 522 1.43 35.08 -0.90
N GLN A 523 1.90 34.40 -1.95
CA GLN A 523 1.40 34.60 -3.31
C GLN A 523 -0.05 34.08 -3.46
N PRO A 524 -0.98 34.87 -4.03
CA PRO A 524 -2.38 34.45 -4.24
C PRO A 524 -2.52 33.18 -5.10
N GLU A 525 -1.53 32.92 -5.96
CA GLU A 525 -1.50 31.80 -6.88
C GLU A 525 -1.32 30.44 -6.17
N MET A 526 -0.72 30.40 -4.98
CA MET A 526 -0.52 29.15 -4.24
C MET A 526 -1.82 28.54 -3.73
N GLN A 527 -2.82 29.36 -3.42
CA GLN A 527 -4.15 28.88 -3.01
C GLN A 527 -4.88 28.13 -4.14
N TYR A 528 -4.60 28.48 -5.41
CA TYR A 528 -5.16 27.78 -6.56
C TYR A 528 -4.39 26.51 -6.94
N ARG A 529 -3.20 26.26 -6.37
CA ARG A 529 -2.31 25.13 -6.70
C ARG A 529 -2.33 24.02 -5.65
N LEU A 530 -2.80 24.32 -4.45
CA LEU A 530 -3.04 23.35 -3.38
C LEU A 530 -4.45 22.75 -3.53
N HIS A 531 -4.57 21.78 -4.42
CA HIS A 531 -5.79 21.01 -4.62
C HIS A 531 -5.49 19.52 -4.80
N SER A 532 -6.45 18.68 -4.46
CA SER A 532 -6.35 17.24 -4.70
C SER A 532 -6.31 16.92 -6.20
N ILE A 533 -5.81 15.73 -6.56
CA ILE A 533 -5.71 15.30 -7.97
C ILE A 533 -7.07 15.27 -8.68
N SER A 534 -8.16 15.07 -7.93
CA SER A 534 -9.54 15.04 -8.43
C SER A 534 -10.11 16.42 -8.74
N GLN A 535 -9.59 17.47 -8.10
CA GLN A 535 -10.01 18.86 -8.31
C GLN A 535 -9.10 19.61 -9.32
N CYS A 536 -8.07 18.95 -9.83
CA CYS A 536 -7.13 19.55 -10.78
C CYS A 536 -7.79 19.80 -12.15
N ARG A 537 -7.53 20.98 -12.73
CA ARG A 537 -8.04 21.39 -14.05
C ARG A 537 -7.23 20.83 -15.22
N LEU A 538 -6.06 20.23 -14.98
CA LEU A 538 -5.22 19.67 -16.03
C LEU A 538 -5.80 18.35 -16.60
N PRO A 539 -5.75 18.13 -17.92
CA PRO A 539 -6.34 16.94 -18.55
C PRO A 539 -5.74 15.60 -18.07
N ARG A 540 -4.43 15.57 -17.82
CA ARG A 540 -3.68 14.36 -17.45
C ARG A 540 -3.97 13.90 -16.02
N SER A 541 -4.15 14.83 -15.08
CA SER A 541 -4.56 14.52 -13.71
C SER A 541 -5.98 13.98 -13.61
N ARG A 542 -6.90 14.39 -14.50
CA ARG A 542 -8.26 13.80 -14.58
C ARG A 542 -8.22 12.35 -15.04
N LEU A 543 -7.35 12.03 -16.00
CA LEU A 543 -7.07 10.66 -16.44
C LEU A 543 -6.50 9.79 -15.31
N LEU A 544 -5.57 10.32 -14.52
CA LEU A 544 -4.98 9.61 -13.37
C LEU A 544 -6.00 9.42 -12.24
N SER A 545 -6.87 10.40 -11.97
CA SER A 545 -7.95 10.27 -10.99
C SER A 545 -9.02 9.28 -11.44
N ALA A 546 -9.34 9.22 -12.74
CA ALA A 546 -10.29 8.24 -13.29
C ALA A 546 -9.74 6.81 -13.19
N LYS A 547 -8.43 6.62 -13.41
CA LYS A 547 -7.75 5.31 -13.23
C LYS A 547 -7.66 4.83 -11.77
N ARG A 548 -7.75 5.74 -10.79
CA ARG A 548 -7.71 5.41 -9.35
C ARG A 548 -9.08 5.03 -8.77
N ASN A 549 -10.16 5.41 -9.47
CA ASN A 549 -11.55 5.16 -9.07
C ASN A 549 -12.24 4.07 -9.91
N MET A 550 -11.50 3.45 -10.84
CA MET A 550 -11.79 2.14 -11.42
C MET A 550 -10.98 1.10 -10.66
#